data_AF-W2J996-F1
#
_entry.id   AF-W2J996-F1
#
_cell.length_a   1.000
_cell.length_b   1.000
_cell.length_c   1.000
_cell.angle_alpha   90.00
_cell.angle_beta   90.00
_cell.angle_gamma   90.00
#
_symmetry.space_group_name_H-M   'P 1'
#
loop_
_entity.id
_entity.type
_entity.pdbx_description
1 polymer ?
#
loop_
_entity_poly.entity_id
_entity_poly.type
_entity_poly.pdbx_seq_one_letter_code
_entity_poly.pdbx_strand_id
1 'polypeptide(L)'
;MAVGLGPLFLQIKGYVQFVTPHKISQNLITPVAGDKKDADLHKACPVNELFMAGAYWNVAPTHYYYVTDGVLCHFVMPQYNLHGNYFLGNTTVEPYTTTPASCSNHSFAFANYFYHGSIGYYSFYAEGEGTFCFLDNTAYDIVKGVGTLDINGAPLANDKGQIGYLKS
;
A
#
# COMPACT_ATOMS: atom_id res chain seq x y z
N MET A 1 1.60 37.49 -20.63
CA MET A 1 0.51 36.50 -20.51
C MET A 1 1.12 35.13 -20.25
N ALA A 2 1.38 34.77 -18.99
CA ALA A 2 1.88 33.43 -18.63
C ALA A 2 1.23 32.89 -17.34
N VAL A 3 0.31 33.66 -16.76
CA VAL A 3 -0.44 33.30 -15.56
C VAL A 3 -1.62 32.43 -16.03
N GLY A 4 -1.43 31.12 -16.05
CA GLY A 4 -2.42 30.14 -16.51
C GLY A 4 -1.81 28.86 -17.07
N LEU A 5 -0.60 28.95 -17.66
CA LEU A 5 0.12 27.78 -18.15
C LEU A 5 0.61 26.87 -17.02
N GLY A 6 1.09 27.44 -15.91
CA GLY A 6 1.51 26.67 -14.72
C GLY A 6 0.41 25.75 -14.18
N PRO A 7 -0.78 26.27 -13.81
CA PRO A 7 -1.91 25.44 -13.38
C PRO A 7 -2.33 24.40 -14.42
N LEU A 8 -2.32 24.75 -15.71
CA LEU A 8 -2.66 23.82 -16.80
C LEU A 8 -1.65 22.67 -16.89
N PHE A 9 -0.35 22.93 -16.79
CA PHE A 9 0.67 21.88 -16.78
C PHE A 9 0.55 20.97 -15.56
N LEU A 10 0.21 21.52 -14.38
CA LEU A 10 -0.05 20.71 -13.20
C LEU A 10 -1.29 19.83 -13.36
N GLN A 11 -2.34 20.35 -13.99
CA GLN A 11 -3.55 19.59 -14.27
C GLN A 11 -3.31 18.49 -15.31
N ILE A 12 -2.57 18.77 -16.38
CA ILE A 12 -2.17 17.76 -17.38
C ILE A 12 -1.29 16.70 -16.72
N LYS A 13 -0.30 17.10 -15.92
CA LYS A 13 0.56 16.16 -15.18
C LYS A 13 -0.26 15.26 -14.26
N GLY A 14 -1.17 15.84 -13.47
CA GLY A 14 -2.08 15.09 -12.60
C GLY A 14 -2.98 14.13 -13.38
N TYR A 15 -3.53 14.59 -14.50
CA TYR A 15 -4.35 13.74 -15.38
C TYR A 15 -3.54 12.59 -15.99
N VAL A 16 -2.33 12.86 -16.51
CA VAL A 16 -1.45 11.82 -17.07
C VAL A 16 -1.08 10.79 -16.00
N GLN A 17 -0.72 11.22 -14.79
CA GLN A 17 -0.46 10.32 -13.67
C GLN A 17 -1.69 9.48 -13.32
N PHE A 18 -2.88 10.09 -13.37
CA PHE A 18 -4.14 9.40 -13.11
C PHE A 18 -4.48 8.35 -14.17
N VAL A 19 -4.31 8.65 -15.47
CA VAL A 19 -4.67 7.71 -16.56
C VAL A 19 -3.57 6.72 -16.93
N THR A 20 -2.37 6.86 -16.37
CA THR A 20 -1.28 5.90 -16.60
C THR A 20 -1.53 4.66 -15.76
N PRO A 21 -1.61 3.44 -16.36
CA PRO A 21 -1.69 2.21 -15.59
C PRO A 21 -0.51 2.12 -14.64
N HIS A 22 -0.81 1.91 -13.36
CA HIS A 22 0.24 1.83 -12.35
C HIS A 22 0.99 0.49 -12.47
N LYS A 23 2.23 0.47 -11.97
CA LYS A 23 3.01 -0.76 -11.81
C LYS A 23 3.20 -1.00 -10.33
N ILE A 24 2.78 -2.18 -9.87
CA ILE A 24 2.95 -2.61 -8.50
C ILE A 24 4.39 -3.08 -8.31
N SER A 25 5.01 -2.64 -7.22
CA SER A 25 6.33 -3.14 -6.82
C SER A 25 6.31 -4.67 -6.59
N GLN A 26 7.33 -5.38 -7.07
CA GLN A 26 7.37 -6.85 -7.07
C GLN A 26 7.18 -7.50 -5.69
N ASN A 27 7.68 -6.87 -4.62
CA ASN A 27 7.54 -7.34 -3.24
C ASN A 27 6.10 -7.24 -2.71
N LEU A 28 5.21 -6.52 -3.40
CA LEU A 28 3.80 -6.36 -3.05
C LEU A 28 2.87 -7.30 -3.84
N ILE A 29 3.41 -7.99 -4.86
CA ILE A 29 2.67 -8.94 -5.67
C ILE A 29 2.65 -10.29 -4.95
N THR A 30 1.46 -10.89 -4.86
CA THR A 30 1.32 -12.21 -4.25
C THR A 30 2.05 -13.27 -5.07
N PRO A 31 2.88 -14.14 -4.47
CA PRO A 31 3.53 -15.24 -5.18
C PRO A 31 2.52 -16.18 -5.84
N VAL A 32 2.82 -16.67 -7.05
CA VAL A 32 1.92 -17.59 -7.80
C VAL A 32 1.65 -18.88 -7.04
N ALA A 33 2.67 -19.41 -6.35
CA ALA A 33 2.60 -20.63 -5.54
C ALA A 33 2.39 -20.35 -4.04
N GLY A 34 1.99 -19.13 -3.67
CA GLY A 34 1.83 -18.75 -2.26
C GLY A 34 0.59 -19.39 -1.62
N ASP A 35 0.79 -20.11 -0.52
CA ASP A 35 -0.31 -20.62 0.30
C ASP A 35 -0.96 -19.49 1.10
N LYS A 36 -2.24 -19.23 0.83
CA LYS A 36 -3.04 -18.28 1.62
C LYS A 36 -3.16 -18.78 3.06
N LYS A 37 -2.87 -17.91 4.03
CA LYS A 37 -3.06 -18.14 5.47
C LYS A 37 -3.99 -17.08 6.05
N ASP A 38 -4.86 -17.49 6.97
CA ASP A 38 -5.86 -16.63 7.62
C ASP A 38 -5.95 -16.86 9.15
N ALA A 39 -5.08 -17.72 9.70
CA ALA A 39 -4.97 -17.97 11.13
C ALA A 39 -3.96 -17.02 11.79
N ASP A 40 -4.23 -16.63 13.04
CA ASP A 40 -3.38 -15.75 13.87
C ASP A 40 -3.00 -14.43 13.17
N LEU A 41 -3.97 -13.79 12.49
CA LEU A 41 -3.75 -12.61 11.64
C LEU A 41 -2.90 -11.54 12.30
N HIS A 42 -3.26 -11.05 13.49
CA HIS A 42 -2.51 -9.97 14.15
C HIS A 42 -1.13 -10.39 14.67
N LYS A 43 -0.83 -11.70 14.72
CA LYS A 43 0.50 -12.20 15.04
C LYS A 43 1.42 -12.14 13.82
N ALA A 44 0.91 -12.49 12.65
CA ALA A 44 1.66 -12.45 11.39
C ALA A 44 1.66 -11.04 10.76
N CYS A 45 0.55 -10.34 10.87
CA CYS A 45 0.23 -9.07 10.24
C CYS A 45 -0.14 -8.04 11.33
N PRO A 46 0.83 -7.55 12.11
CA PRO A 46 0.56 -6.76 13.31
C PRO A 46 0.12 -5.31 13.05
N VAL A 47 0.14 -4.85 11.80
CA VAL A 47 -0.20 -3.46 11.44
C VAL A 47 -1.67 -3.18 11.75
N ASN A 48 -1.91 -2.25 12.68
CA ASN A 48 -3.26 -1.81 13.07
C ASN A 48 -3.58 -0.41 12.51
N GLU A 49 -2.56 0.42 12.35
CA GLU A 49 -2.69 1.80 11.89
C GLU A 49 -1.69 2.07 10.78
N LEU A 50 -2.12 2.87 9.80
CA LEU A 50 -1.25 3.45 8.79
C LEU A 50 -1.27 4.96 8.96
N PHE A 51 -0.10 5.56 9.15
CA PHE A 51 0.11 6.99 9.06
C PHE A 51 0.63 7.34 7.67
N MET A 52 -0.26 7.87 6.83
CA MET A 52 0.04 8.26 5.45
C MET A 52 -0.49 9.67 5.19
N ALA A 53 0.33 10.52 4.56
CA ALA A 53 -0.03 11.87 4.13
C ALA A 53 -0.59 12.77 5.26
N GLY A 54 -0.11 12.59 6.49
CA GLY A 54 -0.54 13.38 7.65
C GLY A 54 -1.84 12.92 8.31
N ALA A 55 -2.38 11.78 7.90
CA ALA A 55 -3.60 11.20 8.46
C ALA A 55 -3.36 9.76 8.95
N TYR A 56 -4.10 9.37 9.99
CA TYR A 56 -4.15 8.00 10.50
C TYR A 56 -5.32 7.25 9.86
N TRP A 57 -5.03 6.03 9.42
CA TRP A 57 -5.98 5.14 8.77
C TRP A 57 -5.99 3.81 9.53
N ASN A 58 -7.18 3.31 9.88
CA ASN A 58 -7.28 2.00 10.52
C ASN A 58 -7.15 0.89 9.49
N VAL A 59 -6.27 -0.06 9.77
CA VAL A 59 -5.95 -1.19 8.90
C VAL A 59 -6.42 -2.47 9.56
N ALA A 60 -7.07 -3.34 8.79
CA ALA A 60 -7.46 -4.67 9.21
C ALA A 60 -6.92 -5.72 8.23
N PRO A 61 -5.94 -6.55 8.62
CA PRO A 61 -5.49 -7.65 7.78
C PRO A 61 -6.59 -8.70 7.62
N THR A 62 -6.69 -9.33 6.45
CA THR A 62 -7.69 -10.38 6.19
C THR A 62 -7.06 -11.73 5.91
N HIS A 63 -5.87 -11.75 5.31
CA HIS A 63 -5.08 -12.94 5.04
C HIS A 63 -3.64 -12.56 4.69
N TYR A 64 -2.74 -13.55 4.67
CA TYR A 64 -1.33 -13.32 4.37
C TYR A 64 -0.67 -14.50 3.66
N TYR A 65 0.54 -14.22 3.19
CA TYR A 65 1.43 -15.16 2.52
C TYR A 65 2.84 -14.96 3.08
N TYR A 66 3.50 -16.05 3.46
CA TYR A 66 4.93 -16.00 3.75
C TYR A 66 5.71 -15.80 2.45
N VAL A 67 6.67 -14.90 2.50
CA VAL A 67 7.62 -14.63 1.41
C VAL A 67 9.04 -14.69 1.96
N THR A 68 10.05 -14.77 1.09
CA THR A 68 11.43 -15.02 1.50
C THR A 68 11.93 -14.07 2.59
N ASP A 69 11.63 -12.78 2.46
CA ASP A 69 12.18 -11.72 3.32
C ASP A 69 11.14 -11.12 4.29
N GLY A 70 10.02 -11.80 4.51
CA GLY A 70 8.97 -11.29 5.37
C GLY A 70 7.60 -11.91 5.15
N VAL A 71 6.58 -11.09 5.29
CA VAL A 71 5.19 -11.48 5.13
C VAL A 71 4.47 -10.46 4.24
N LEU A 72 3.66 -10.97 3.33
CA LEU A 72 2.77 -10.17 2.51
C LEU A 72 1.36 -10.31 3.07
N CYS A 73 0.79 -9.23 3.56
CA CYS A 73 -0.52 -9.19 4.20
C CYS A 73 -1.51 -8.44 3.30
N HIS A 74 -2.61 -9.10 2.95
CA HIS A 74 -3.74 -8.38 2.39
C HIS A 74 -4.50 -7.69 3.52
N PHE A 75 -4.87 -6.43 3.30
CA PHE A 75 -5.57 -5.63 4.29
C PHE A 75 -6.71 -4.85 3.68
N VAL A 76 -7.60 -4.42 4.57
CA VAL A 76 -8.66 -3.47 4.26
C VAL A 76 -8.57 -2.25 5.16
N MET A 77 -9.06 -1.12 4.68
CA MET A 77 -9.42 0.03 5.53
C MET A 77 -10.94 0.17 5.50
N PRO A 78 -11.66 -0.44 6.46
CA PRO A 78 -13.12 -0.61 6.36
C PRO A 78 -13.89 0.69 6.18
N GLN A 79 -13.41 1.79 6.78
CA GLN A 79 -14.09 3.10 6.71
C GLN A 79 -14.14 3.67 5.29
N TYR A 80 -13.23 3.24 4.42
CA TYR A 80 -13.04 3.82 3.09
C TYR A 80 -13.22 2.79 1.96
N ASN A 81 -13.61 1.56 2.31
CA ASN A 81 -13.73 0.43 1.36
C ASN A 81 -12.46 0.24 0.52
N LEU A 82 -11.31 0.27 1.20
CA LEU A 82 -9.99 0.12 0.57
C LEU A 82 -9.51 -1.31 0.71
N HIS A 83 -8.79 -1.75 -0.31
CA HIS A 83 -8.17 -3.06 -0.38
C HIS A 83 -6.76 -2.91 -0.89
N GLY A 84 -5.84 -3.69 -0.35
CA GLY A 84 -4.46 -3.60 -0.73
C GLY A 84 -3.62 -4.70 -0.11
N ASN A 85 -2.34 -4.71 -0.47
CA ASN A 85 -1.35 -5.54 0.19
C ASN A 85 -0.29 -4.64 0.82
N TYR A 86 0.21 -5.05 1.99
CA TYR A 86 1.45 -4.54 2.52
C TYR A 86 2.46 -5.66 2.68
N PHE A 87 3.71 -5.33 2.39
CA PHE A 87 4.86 -6.14 2.72
C PHE A 87 5.44 -5.66 4.05
N LEU A 88 5.69 -6.60 4.96
CA LEU A 88 6.38 -6.37 6.21
C LEU A 88 7.64 -7.23 6.26
N GLY A 89 8.80 -6.57 6.35
CA GLY A 89 10.10 -7.22 6.43
C GLY A 89 10.33 -7.94 7.76
N ASN A 90 11.16 -8.98 7.75
CA ASN A 90 11.51 -9.76 8.96
C ASN A 90 12.74 -9.26 9.72
N THR A 91 13.44 -8.24 9.21
CA THR A 91 14.61 -7.62 9.85
C THR A 91 14.36 -6.17 10.20
N THR A 92 14.99 -5.70 11.29
CA THR A 92 14.96 -4.30 11.68
C THR A 92 15.75 -3.43 10.70
N VAL A 93 15.26 -2.22 10.44
CA VAL A 93 15.87 -1.22 9.57
C VAL A 93 15.81 0.16 10.23
N GLU A 94 16.60 1.11 9.70
CA GLU A 94 16.51 2.51 10.13
C GLU A 94 15.07 3.05 9.93
N PRO A 95 14.52 3.79 10.92
CA PRO A 95 13.18 4.33 10.84
C PRO A 95 13.04 5.32 9.69
N TYR A 96 11.88 5.32 9.03
CA TYR A 96 11.57 6.32 8.01
C TYR A 96 11.41 7.71 8.63
N THR A 97 11.55 8.78 7.84
CA THR A 97 11.50 10.17 8.34
C THR A 97 10.16 10.54 8.99
N THR A 98 9.08 9.85 8.64
CA THR A 98 7.74 9.99 9.22
C THR A 98 7.54 9.17 10.50
N THR A 99 8.49 8.30 10.83
CA THR A 99 8.41 7.41 11.99
C THR A 99 8.95 8.11 13.24
N PRO A 100 8.28 7.97 14.41
CA PRO A 100 8.77 8.52 15.66
C PRO A 100 10.18 8.01 16.03
N ALA A 101 11.02 8.90 16.55
CA ALA A 101 12.39 8.55 16.96
C ALA A 101 12.45 7.43 18.03
N SER A 102 11.39 7.27 18.81
CA SER A 102 11.22 6.17 19.78
C SER A 102 11.23 4.78 19.14
N CYS A 103 11.01 4.66 17.85
CA CYS A 103 10.94 3.40 17.11
C CYS A 103 12.27 2.96 16.47
N SER A 104 13.37 3.70 16.65
CA SER A 104 14.64 3.49 15.93
C SER A 104 15.21 2.06 15.93
N ASN A 105 15.00 1.28 17.00
CA ASN A 105 15.42 -0.13 17.09
C ASN A 105 14.27 -1.13 16.97
N HIS A 106 13.08 -0.63 16.63
CA HIS A 106 11.83 -1.39 16.56
C HIS A 106 11.10 -1.13 15.23
N SER A 107 11.85 -0.66 14.22
CA SER A 107 11.35 -0.36 12.89
C SER A 107 11.65 -1.50 11.92
N PHE A 108 10.65 -1.92 11.15
CA PHE A 108 10.75 -2.95 10.12
C PHE A 108 10.41 -2.36 8.76
N ALA A 109 11.02 -2.88 7.69
CA ALA A 109 10.74 -2.42 6.34
C ALA A 109 9.24 -2.60 6.03
N PHE A 110 8.61 -1.54 5.52
CA PHE A 110 7.20 -1.53 5.17
C PHE A 110 7.01 -0.94 3.78
N ALA A 111 6.21 -1.61 2.97
CA ALA A 111 5.71 -1.08 1.71
C ALA A 111 4.26 -1.50 1.57
N ASN A 112 3.43 -0.69 0.93
CA ASN A 112 2.05 -1.04 0.66
C ASN A 112 1.61 -0.55 -0.71
N TYR A 113 0.52 -1.14 -1.18
CA TYR A 113 -0.37 -0.42 -2.08
C TYR A 113 -1.80 -0.59 -1.59
N PHE A 114 -2.67 0.31 -2.00
CA PHE A 114 -4.11 0.13 -1.86
C PHE A 114 -4.86 0.77 -3.01
N TYR A 115 -6.08 0.27 -3.21
CA TYR A 115 -7.06 0.84 -4.10
C TYR A 115 -8.10 1.64 -3.33
N HIS A 116 -8.39 2.86 -3.80
CA HIS A 116 -9.37 3.77 -3.23
C HIS A 116 -10.49 4.10 -4.22
N GLY A 117 -11.72 4.22 -3.69
CA GLY A 117 -12.94 4.80 -4.27
C GLY A 117 -13.04 4.93 -5.79
N SER A 118 -14.08 4.38 -6.40
CA SER A 118 -14.12 4.33 -7.87
C SER A 118 -14.49 5.64 -8.58
N ILE A 119 -13.90 5.85 -9.76
CA ILE A 119 -14.52 6.65 -10.84
C ILE A 119 -14.98 5.66 -11.91
N GLY A 120 -16.26 5.28 -11.86
CA GLY A 120 -16.83 4.28 -12.76
C GLY A 120 -16.24 2.87 -12.53
N TYR A 121 -15.60 2.30 -13.55
CA TYR A 121 -14.96 0.98 -13.49
C TYR A 121 -13.54 1.00 -12.92
N TYR A 122 -12.94 2.19 -12.74
CA TYR A 122 -11.56 2.32 -12.28
C TYR A 122 -11.49 2.58 -10.78
N SER A 123 -10.54 1.95 -10.09
CA SER A 123 -10.12 2.33 -8.75
C SER A 123 -8.88 3.23 -8.79
N PHE A 124 -8.81 4.23 -7.90
CA PHE A 124 -7.55 4.92 -7.64
C PHE A 124 -6.58 3.95 -7.01
N TYR A 125 -5.31 4.07 -7.36
CA TYR A 125 -4.22 3.31 -6.77
C TYR A 125 -3.25 4.27 -6.07
N ALA A 126 -2.77 3.87 -4.91
CA ALA A 126 -1.64 4.50 -4.23
C ALA A 126 -0.64 3.43 -3.78
N GLU A 127 0.65 3.71 -3.95
CA GLU A 127 1.76 2.92 -3.40
C GLU A 127 2.50 3.76 -2.37
N GLY A 128 2.82 3.14 -1.23
CA GLY A 128 3.57 3.75 -0.15
C GLY A 128 4.83 2.95 0.20
N GLU A 129 5.82 3.67 0.72
CA GLU A 129 7.03 3.08 1.30
C GLU A 129 7.37 3.75 2.63
N GLY A 130 7.87 2.97 3.59
CA GLY A 130 8.10 3.45 4.94
C GLY A 130 8.63 2.39 5.89
N THR A 131 8.32 2.56 7.18
CA THR A 131 8.65 1.58 8.21
C THR A 131 7.49 1.34 9.16
N PHE A 132 7.37 0.09 9.60
CA PHE A 132 6.44 -0.33 10.65
C PHE A 132 7.12 -0.24 12.01
N CYS A 133 6.50 0.44 12.98
CA CYS A 133 6.95 0.47 14.36
C CYS A 133 6.25 -0.60 15.20
N PHE A 134 7.05 -1.50 15.77
CA PHE A 134 6.53 -2.59 16.60
C PHE A 134 6.00 -2.13 17.96
N LEU A 135 6.41 -0.96 18.45
CA LEU A 135 6.02 -0.47 19.78
C LEU A 135 4.57 0.01 19.84
N ASP A 136 4.07 0.57 18.76
CA ASP A 136 2.70 1.12 18.66
C ASP A 136 1.83 0.38 17.63
N ASN A 137 2.41 -0.53 16.85
CA ASN A 137 1.76 -1.25 15.76
C ASN A 137 1.30 -0.35 14.59
N THR A 138 2.01 0.75 14.38
CA THR A 138 1.73 1.71 13.30
C THR A 138 2.75 1.59 12.17
N ALA A 139 2.25 1.52 10.94
CA ALA A 139 3.05 1.73 9.74
C ALA A 139 3.13 3.22 9.43
N TYR A 140 4.34 3.77 9.32
CA TYR A 140 4.59 5.16 8.97
C TYR A 140 5.20 5.20 7.58
N ASP A 141 4.51 5.79 6.61
CA ASP A 141 4.96 5.79 5.23
C ASP A 141 4.78 7.15 4.54
N ILE A 142 5.25 7.20 3.30
CA ILE A 142 4.98 8.28 2.36
C ILE A 142 4.40 7.71 1.08
N VAL A 143 3.62 8.51 0.37
CA VAL A 143 3.13 8.16 -0.96
C VAL A 143 4.28 8.21 -1.95
N LYS A 144 4.59 7.07 -2.56
CA LYS A 144 5.63 6.90 -3.59
C LYS A 144 5.06 6.95 -5.00
N GLY A 145 3.84 6.43 -5.18
CA GLY A 145 3.21 6.31 -6.48
C GLY A 145 1.69 6.45 -6.41
N VAL A 146 1.09 6.94 -7.49
CA VAL A 146 -0.36 7.03 -7.66
C VAL A 146 -0.73 6.65 -9.10
N GLY A 147 -1.95 6.16 -9.29
CA GLY A 147 -2.45 5.82 -10.62
C GLY A 147 -3.88 5.30 -10.57
N THR A 148 -4.26 4.52 -11.58
CA THR A 148 -5.57 3.83 -11.63
C THR A 148 -5.43 2.36 -12.00
N LEU A 149 -6.46 1.59 -11.68
CA LEU A 149 -6.64 0.21 -12.11
C LEU A 149 -8.05 -0.03 -12.63
N ASP A 150 -8.20 -0.85 -13.68
CA ASP A 150 -9.47 -1.28 -14.27
C ASP A 150 -10.17 -2.41 -13.48
N ILE A 151 -10.03 -2.42 -12.16
CA ILE A 151 -10.74 -3.31 -11.24
C ILE A 151 -11.52 -2.47 -10.24
N ASN A 152 -12.66 -2.96 -9.78
CA ASN A 152 -13.44 -2.31 -8.73
C ASN A 152 -14.37 -3.33 -8.03
N GLY A 153 -14.79 -3.02 -6.80
CA GLY A 153 -15.77 -3.79 -6.04
C GLY A 153 -15.22 -5.09 -5.46
N ALA A 154 -16.09 -6.11 -5.35
CA ALA A 154 -15.77 -7.39 -4.69
C ALA A 154 -14.48 -8.09 -5.17
N PRO A 155 -14.08 -8.03 -6.46
CA PRO A 155 -12.82 -8.61 -6.92
C PRO A 155 -11.57 -8.09 -6.19
N LEU A 156 -11.60 -6.88 -5.64
CA LEU A 156 -10.48 -6.26 -4.90
C LEU A 156 -10.01 -7.11 -3.71
N ALA A 157 -10.93 -7.80 -3.04
CA ALA A 157 -10.61 -8.64 -1.88
C ALA A 157 -9.74 -9.87 -2.21
N ASN A 158 -9.65 -10.22 -3.51
CA ASN A 158 -8.88 -11.34 -4.00
C ASN A 158 -7.84 -10.90 -5.04
N ASP A 159 -7.59 -9.59 -5.19
CA ASP A 159 -6.54 -9.11 -6.08
C ASP A 159 -5.17 -9.57 -5.56
N LYS A 160 -4.37 -10.09 -6.47
CA LYS A 160 -3.02 -10.60 -6.21
C LYS A 160 -1.93 -9.71 -6.81
N GLY A 161 -2.31 -8.64 -7.51
CA GLY A 161 -1.37 -7.81 -8.27
C GLY A 161 -0.71 -8.56 -9.45
N GLN A 162 -1.27 -9.70 -9.86
CA GLN A 162 -0.65 -10.61 -10.85
C GLN A 162 -0.98 -10.25 -12.31
N ILE A 163 -1.83 -9.26 -12.55
CA ILE A 163 -2.22 -8.83 -13.89
C ILE A 163 -0.96 -8.35 -14.64
N GLY A 164 -0.69 -8.91 -15.82
CA GLY A 164 0.62 -8.86 -16.46
C GLY A 164 1.18 -7.45 -16.74
N TYR A 165 0.31 -6.46 -16.99
CA TYR A 165 0.74 -5.07 -17.23
C TYR A 165 1.05 -4.30 -15.93
N LEU A 166 0.65 -4.83 -14.77
CA LEU A 166 0.91 -4.25 -13.44
C LEU A 166 2.27 -4.65 -12.87
N LYS A 167 2.97 -5.60 -13.49
CA LYS A 167 4.29 -6.03 -13.01
C LYS A 167 5.34 -4.99 -13.38
N SER A 168 6.07 -4.48 -12.37
CA SER A 168 7.25 -3.63 -12.58
C SER A 168 8.45 -4.41 -13.09
#